data_AF-A0A450ZD48-F1
#
_entry.id   AF-A0A450ZD48-F1
#
_cell.length_a   1.000
_cell.length_b   1.000
_cell.length_c   1.000
_cell.angle_alpha   90.00
_cell.angle_beta   90.00
_cell.angle_gamma   90.00
#
_symmetry.space_group_name_H-M   'P 1'
#
loop_
_entity.id
_entity.type
_entity.pdbx_description
1 polymer ?
#
loop_
_entity_poly.entity_id
_entity_poly.type
_entity_poly.pdbx_seq_one_letter_code
_entity_poly.pdbx_strand_id
1 'polypeptide(L)'
;MVVMHATVIDDRHIELSAPLGLSPGSNVVVSIPEPSAGDSERESWLNSSLAGLSAAYGESEPEYGSDLIRDINPEYGNDRR
;
A
#
# COMPACT_ATOMS: atom_id res chain seq x y z
N MET A 1 19.84 11.07 -0.33
CA MET A 1 19.31 10.84 1.03
C MET A 1 19.86 9.51 1.50
N VAL A 2 20.63 9.49 2.58
CA VAL A 2 21.13 8.22 3.16
C VAL A 2 20.06 7.73 4.13
N VAL A 3 19.54 6.53 3.88
CA VAL A 3 18.62 5.85 4.81
C VAL A 3 19.46 4.87 5.61
N MET A 4 19.40 4.96 6.93
CA MET A 4 20.05 3.98 7.81
C MET A 4 19.13 3.63 8.98
N HIS A 5 19.36 2.47 9.55
CA HIS A 5 18.66 2.05 10.75
C HIS A 5 19.29 2.69 11.99
N ALA A 6 18.44 3.11 12.92
CA ALA A 6 18.82 3.57 14.24
C ALA A 6 17.82 3.04 15.26
N THR A 7 18.30 2.82 16.48
CA THR A 7 17.47 2.38 17.61
C THR A 7 17.24 3.55 18.55
N VAL A 8 16.00 3.75 18.97
CA VAL A 8 15.68 4.73 20.01
C VAL A 8 16.12 4.18 21.36
N ILE A 9 17.00 4.91 22.05
CA ILE A 9 17.48 4.54 23.39
C ILE A 9 16.58 5.18 24.45
N ASP A 10 16.23 6.45 24.26
CA ASP A 10 15.31 7.22 25.10
C ASP A 10 14.67 8.36 24.31
N ASP A 11 14.01 9.29 25.00
CA ASP A 11 13.30 10.44 24.42
C ASP A 11 14.22 11.48 23.74
N ARG A 12 15.53 11.37 23.92
CA ARG A 12 16.54 12.34 23.47
C ARG A 12 17.69 11.71 22.69
N HIS A 13 17.81 10.39 22.67
CA HIS A 13 18.96 9.71 22.09
C HIS A 13 18.55 8.57 21.15
N ILE A 14 19.19 8.54 19.97
CA ILE A 14 19.14 7.43 19.02
C ILE A 14 20.55 6.88 18.82
N GLU A 15 20.68 5.56 18.74
CA GLU A 15 21.93 4.87 18.42
C GLU A 15 21.93 4.44 16.96
N LEU A 16 22.95 4.86 16.21
CA LEU A 16 23.08 4.55 14.79
C LEU A 16 23.64 3.13 14.61
N SER A 17 23.07 2.37 13.68
CA SER A 17 23.58 1.04 13.34
C SER A 17 24.99 1.06 12.72
N ALA A 18 25.39 2.19 12.13
CA ALA A 18 26.72 2.40 11.58
C ALA A 18 27.12 3.89 11.65
N PRO A 19 28.43 4.22 11.63
CA PRO A 19 28.91 5.60 11.66
C PRO A 19 28.48 6.41 10.42
N LEU A 20 27.99 7.64 10.64
CA LEU A 20 27.56 8.58 9.59
C LEU A 20 28.71 9.21 8.78
N GLY A 21 29.95 9.12 9.25
CA GLY A 21 31.11 9.74 8.60
C GLY A 21 31.06 11.29 8.54
N LEU A 22 30.24 11.92 9.39
CA LEU A 22 30.07 13.38 9.43
C LEU A 22 31.01 14.02 10.47
N SER A 23 31.44 15.25 10.20
CA SER A 23 32.22 16.03 11.15
C SER A 23 31.36 16.43 12.38
N PRO A 24 31.95 16.49 13.58
CA PRO A 24 31.26 17.00 14.76
C PRO A 24 30.65 18.40 14.50
N GLY A 25 29.41 18.61 14.94
CA GLY A 25 28.68 19.87 14.73
C GLY A 25 27.90 19.98 13.41
N SER A 26 27.92 18.95 12.57
CA SER A 26 27.11 18.91 11.35
C SER A 26 25.60 18.88 11.69
N ASN A 27 24.80 19.66 10.96
CA ASN A 27 23.35 19.60 11.06
C ASN A 27 22.81 18.34 10.35
N VAL A 28 21.92 17.61 11.02
CA VAL A 28 21.28 16.41 10.50
C VAL A 28 19.77 16.56 10.60
N VAL A 29 19.05 16.14 9.56
CA VAL A 29 17.58 16.04 9.57
C VAL A 29 17.22 14.58 9.81
N VAL A 30 16.41 14.33 10.83
CA VAL A 30 15.91 12.99 11.17
C VAL A 30 14.45 12.90 10.73
N SER A 31 14.13 11.89 9.92
CA SER A 31 12.75 11.56 9.56
C SER A 31 12.35 10.30 10.32
N ILE A 32 11.36 10.44 11.19
CA ILE A 32 10.78 9.32 11.94
C ILE A 32 9.49 8.96 11.20
N PRO A 33 9.38 7.77 10.59
CA PRO A 33 8.11 7.34 10.05
C PRO A 33 7.14 7.24 11.22
N GLU A 34 5.93 7.79 11.08
CA GLU A 34 4.91 7.57 12.10
C GLU A 34 4.77 6.06 12.30
N PRO A 35 4.78 5.55 13.56
CA PRO A 35 4.39 4.18 13.79
C PRO A 35 3.04 4.05 13.12
N SER A 36 2.90 3.12 12.16
CA SER A 36 1.66 2.96 11.39
C SER A 36 0.52 3.02 12.39
N ALA A 37 -0.16 4.17 12.47
CA ALA A 37 -1.32 4.32 13.33
C ALA A 37 -2.22 3.23 12.80
N GLY A 38 -2.41 2.19 13.62
CA GLY A 38 -2.72 0.85 13.15
C GLY A 38 -3.78 0.92 12.07
N ASP A 39 -3.61 0.09 11.04
CA ASP A 39 -4.21 0.08 9.70
C ASP A 39 -5.71 0.48 9.57
N SER A 40 -6.43 0.74 10.66
CA SER A 40 -7.76 1.31 10.82
C SER A 40 -8.23 2.28 9.73
N GLU A 41 -7.46 3.29 9.33
CA GLU A 41 -7.89 4.16 8.22
C GLU A 41 -7.90 3.36 6.91
N ARG A 42 -6.79 2.71 6.57
CA ARG A 42 -6.66 1.87 5.37
C ARG A 42 -7.71 0.74 5.35
N GLU A 43 -7.96 0.09 6.48
CA GLU A 43 -8.99 -0.94 6.67
C GLU A 43 -10.39 -0.37 6.52
N SER A 44 -10.64 0.86 7.00
CA SER A 44 -11.89 1.58 6.77
C SER A 44 -12.10 1.84 5.28
N TRP A 45 -11.07 2.35 4.58
CA TRP A 45 -11.10 2.57 3.13
C TRP A 45 -11.33 1.26 2.35
N LEU A 46 -10.66 0.17 2.74
CA LEU A 46 -10.83 -1.15 2.13
C LEU A 46 -12.25 -1.67 2.32
N ASN A 47 -12.78 -1.57 3.53
CA ASN A 47 -14.13 -2.04 3.84
C ASN A 47 -15.20 -1.22 3.10
N SER A 48 -15.04 0.10 3.03
CA SER A 48 -15.93 0.96 2.22
C SER A 48 -15.87 0.62 0.74
N SER A 49 -14.68 0.34 0.20
CA SER A 49 -14.50 -0.05 -1.20
C SER A 49 -15.16 -1.39 -1.50
N LEU A 50 -14.99 -2.37 -0.61
CA LEU A 50 -15.60 -3.70 -0.73
C LEU A 50 -17.13 -3.62 -0.65
N ALA A 51 -17.67 -2.80 0.26
CA ALA A 51 -19.11 -2.58 0.36
C ALA A 51 -19.68 -1.93 -0.91
N GLY A 52 -18.99 -0.93 -1.47
CA GLY A 52 -19.37 -0.30 -2.73
C GLY A 52 -19.32 -1.27 -3.91
N LEU A 53 -18.29 -2.12 -3.98
CA LEU A 53 -18.20 -3.17 -4.99
C LEU A 53 -19.38 -4.14 -4.86
N SER A 54 -19.64 -4.68 -3.67
CA SER A 54 -20.76 -5.61 -3.43
C SER A 54 -22.11 -5.02 -3.81
N ALA A 55 -22.34 -3.72 -3.55
CA ALA A 55 -23.58 -3.04 -3.90
C ALA A 55 -23.74 -2.77 -5.41
N ALA A 56 -22.65 -2.79 -6.19
CA ALA A 56 -22.69 -2.53 -7.62
C ALA A 56 -23.16 -3.76 -8.43
N TYR A 57 -23.03 -4.96 -7.86
CA TYR A 57 -23.45 -6.21 -8.49
C TYR A 57 -24.66 -6.80 -7.75
N GLY A 58 -25.58 -7.44 -8.46
CA GLY A 58 -26.76 -8.04 -7.85
C GLY A 58 -27.55 -8.93 -8.81
N GLU A 59 -28.59 -9.57 -8.28
CA GLU A 59 -29.41 -10.56 -9.03
C GLU A 59 -30.08 -10.00 -10.30
N SER A 60 -30.17 -8.66 -10.41
CA SER A 60 -30.76 -7.96 -11.55
C SER A 60 -29.77 -7.73 -12.71
N GLU A 61 -28.53 -8.23 -12.60
CA GLU A 61 -27.53 -8.04 -13.64
C GLU A 61 -27.86 -8.80 -14.93
N PRO A 62 -27.60 -8.21 -16.10
CA PRO A 62 -27.73 -8.91 -17.36
C PRO A 62 -26.61 -9.96 -17.51
N GLU A 63 -26.92 -11.07 -18.16
CA GLU A 63 -25.91 -12.06 -18.57
C GLU A 63 -24.94 -11.41 -19.56
N TYR A 64 -23.64 -11.38 -19.22
CA TYR A 64 -22.60 -10.86 -20.11
C TYR A 64 -22.08 -11.96 -21.04
N GLY A 65 -22.77 -12.15 -22.16
CA GLY A 65 -22.43 -13.13 -23.18
C GLY A 65 -21.20 -12.75 -24.02
N SER A 66 -20.66 -13.73 -24.75
CA SER A 66 -19.50 -13.52 -25.65
C SER A 66 -19.79 -12.59 -26.83
N ASP A 67 -21.07 -12.37 -27.14
CA ASP A 67 -21.56 -11.43 -28.14
C ASP A 67 -21.33 -9.96 -27.76
N LEU A 68 -21.07 -9.66 -26.48
CA LEU A 68 -20.71 -8.31 -26.00
C LEU A 68 -19.20 -8.02 -26.11
N ILE A 69 -18.38 -9.01 -26.47
CA ILE A 69 -16.92 -8.84 -26.57
C ILE A 69 -16.59 -8.11 -27.88
N ARG A 70 -16.02 -6.90 -27.76
CA ARG A 70 -15.60 -6.11 -28.94
C ARG A 70 -14.33 -6.68 -29.60
N ASP A 71 -13.32 -6.97 -28.79
CA ASP A 71 -12.01 -7.45 -29.23
C ASP A 71 -11.64 -8.66 -28.36
N ILE A 72 -11.46 -9.83 -28.97
CA ILE A 72 -11.16 -11.07 -28.25
C ILE A 72 -9.70 -11.03 -27.78
N ASN A 73 -9.48 -11.28 -26.48
CA ASN A 73 -8.14 -11.48 -25.95
C ASN A 73 -7.60 -12.87 -26.36
N PRO A 74 -6.56 -12.96 -27.21
CA PRO A 74 -6.06 -14.24 -27.72
C PRO A 74 -5.39 -15.11 -26.63
N GLU A 75 -4.96 -14.52 -25.51
CA GLU A 75 -4.33 -15.27 -24.40
C GLU A 75 -5.36 -15.95 -23.49
N TYR A 76 -6.64 -15.57 -23.59
CA TYR A 76 -7.72 -16.00 -22.69
C TYR A 76 -8.88 -16.67 -23.45
N GLY A 77 -8.57 -17.37 -24.55
CA GLY A 77 -9.56 -18.03 -25.42
C GLY A 77 -10.74 -18.68 -24.68
N ASN A 78 -11.94 -18.58 -25.26
CA ASN A 78 -13.25 -18.86 -24.66
C ASN A 78 -13.53 -20.37 -24.40
N ASP A 79 -12.51 -21.22 -24.38
CA ASP A 79 -12.59 -22.69 -24.31
C ASP A 79 -12.80 -23.24 -22.88
N ARG A 80 -13.12 -22.38 -21.90
CA ARG A 80 -13.44 -22.80 -20.53
C ARG A 80 -14.93 -22.67 -20.26
N ARG A 81 -15.72 -23.58 -20.83
CA ARG A 81 -17.05 -23.95 -20.32
C ARG A 81 -17.13 -25.48 -20.19
#